data_AF-A0A182KG61-F1
#
_entry.id   AF-A0A182KG61-F1
#
_cell.length_a   1.000
_cell.length_b   1.000
_cell.length_c   1.000
_cell.angle_alpha   90.00
_cell.angle_beta   90.00
_cell.angle_gamma   90.00
#
_symmetry.space_group_name_H-M   'P 1'
#
loop_
_entity.id
_entity.type
_entity.pdbx_description
1 polymer ?
#
loop_
_entity_poly.entity_id
_entity_poly.type
_entity_poly.pdbx_seq_one_letter_code
_entity_poly.pdbx_strand_id
1 'polypeptide(L)'
;MNYLYQASALMSDTCPQLSAAYGKLAKSIGKKAVLRMEPAIKRTLCVRCGVLLNPVTTADIHDFRHKQLCYVQVTCKLCGYSKRFYNSKNHQLWLDNPSSVVERIEFEPSSSSS
;
A
#
# COMPACT_ATOMS: atom_id res chain seq x y z
N MET A 1 3.95 8.49 -9.71
CA MET A 1 3.07 7.58 -8.92
C MET A 1 2.71 8.14 -7.56
N ASN A 2 3.58 8.94 -6.91
CA ASN A 2 3.36 9.50 -5.58
C ASN A 2 2.07 10.36 -5.48
N TYR A 3 1.88 11.33 -6.39
CA TYR A 3 0.72 12.23 -6.38
C TYR A 3 -0.65 11.50 -6.34
N LEU A 4 -0.89 10.56 -7.26
CA LEU A 4 -2.15 9.82 -7.30
C LEU A 4 -2.37 8.92 -6.08
N TYR A 5 -1.29 8.40 -5.50
CA TYR A 5 -1.36 7.65 -4.25
C TYR A 5 -1.79 8.56 -3.09
N GLN A 6 -1.18 9.74 -2.97
CA GLN A 6 -1.56 10.73 -1.94
C GLN A 6 -3.00 11.22 -2.12
N ALA A 7 -3.44 11.50 -3.35
CA ALA A 7 -4.82 11.85 -3.64
C ALA A 7 -5.79 10.71 -3.30
N SER A 8 -5.43 9.46 -3.58
CA SER A 8 -6.20 8.28 -3.19
C SER A 8 -6.31 8.15 -1.67
N ALA A 9 -5.24 8.45 -0.93
CA ALA A 9 -5.24 8.43 0.53
C ALA A 9 -6.12 9.55 1.13
N LEU A 10 -6.02 10.77 0.61
CA LEU A 10 -6.86 11.89 1.06
C LEU A 10 -8.36 11.62 0.83
N MET A 11 -8.70 10.99 -0.29
CA MET A 11 -10.09 10.69 -0.64
C MET A 11 -10.64 9.41 0.01
N SER A 12 -9.81 8.57 0.65
CA SER A 12 -10.29 7.28 1.14
C SER A 12 -11.37 7.40 2.20
N ASP A 13 -11.32 8.46 3.01
CA ASP A 13 -12.23 8.65 4.13
C ASP A 13 -13.47 9.47 3.75
N THR A 14 -13.35 10.37 2.76
CA THR A 14 -14.44 11.25 2.30
C THR A 14 -15.23 10.66 1.14
N CYS A 15 -14.54 10.11 0.13
CA CYS A 15 -15.15 9.52 -1.07
C CYS A 15 -14.37 8.28 -1.54
N PRO A 16 -14.67 7.10 -0.98
CA PRO A 16 -13.98 5.85 -1.32
C PRO A 16 -13.98 5.50 -2.82
N GLN A 17 -15.02 5.90 -3.56
CA GLN A 17 -15.13 5.70 -5.00
C GLN A 17 -14.07 6.52 -5.77
N LEU A 18 -13.85 7.77 -5.35
CA LEU A 18 -12.82 8.63 -5.94
C LEU A 18 -11.42 8.14 -5.57
N SER A 19 -11.23 7.69 -4.32
CA SER A 19 -10.01 6.99 -3.91
C SER A 19 -9.71 5.78 -4.80
N ALA A 20 -10.73 4.98 -5.12
CA ALA A 20 -10.61 3.83 -6.02
C ALA A 20 -10.23 4.22 -7.44
N ALA A 21 -10.80 5.31 -7.98
CA ALA A 21 -10.46 5.83 -9.29
C ALA A 21 -8.98 6.26 -9.36
N TYR A 22 -8.48 7.02 -8.36
CA TYR A 22 -7.08 7.42 -8.30
C TYR A 22 -6.13 6.24 -8.14
N GLY A 23 -6.44 5.27 -7.28
CA GLY A 23 -5.61 4.09 -7.10
C GLY A 23 -5.59 3.18 -8.33
N LYS A 24 -6.70 3.06 -9.06
CA LYS A 24 -6.78 2.33 -10.34
C LYS A 24 -5.98 3.06 -11.42
N LEU A 25 -6.08 4.39 -11.51
CA LEU A 25 -5.30 5.20 -12.44
C LEU A 25 -3.80 5.07 -12.17
N ALA A 26 -3.39 5.14 -10.89
CA ALA A 26 -2.02 4.91 -10.49
C ALA A 26 -1.52 3.56 -11.02
N LYS A 27 -2.23 2.46 -10.75
CA LYS A 27 -1.85 1.12 -11.25
C LYS A 27 -1.75 1.05 -12.77
N SER A 28 -2.70 1.64 -13.49
CA SER A 28 -2.71 1.67 -14.96
C SER A 28 -1.51 2.43 -15.52
N ILE A 29 -1.17 3.60 -14.95
CA ILE A 29 0.00 4.37 -15.35
C ILE A 29 1.29 3.60 -15.03
N GLY A 30 1.39 2.99 -13.84
CA GLY A 30 2.53 2.16 -13.47
C GLY A 30 2.73 0.99 -14.44
N LYS A 31 1.64 0.32 -14.85
CA LYS A 31 1.69 -0.74 -15.87
C LYS A 31 2.15 -0.22 -17.23
N LYS A 32 1.60 0.91 -17.68
CA LYS A 32 1.94 1.52 -18.98
C LYS A 32 3.41 1.97 -19.03
N ALA A 33 3.91 2.54 -17.94
CA ALA A 33 5.28 3.01 -17.82
C ALA A 33 6.28 1.93 -17.36
N VAL A 34 5.83 0.67 -17.18
CA VAL A 34 6.66 -0.45 -16.72
C VAL A 34 7.38 -0.16 -15.38
N LEU A 35 6.72 0.61 -14.51
CA LEU A 35 7.26 1.01 -13.21
C LEU A 35 6.95 -0.04 -12.14
N ARG A 36 7.97 -0.43 -11.39
CA ARG A 36 7.80 -1.27 -10.21
C ARG A 36 7.34 -0.43 -9.02
N MET A 37 6.06 -0.53 -8.67
CA MET A 37 5.56 0.05 -7.42
C MET A 37 6.18 -0.68 -6.21
N GLU A 38 6.39 0.06 -5.13
CA GLU A 38 6.85 -0.49 -3.86
C GLU A 38 5.81 -1.49 -3.29
N PRO A 39 6.22 -2.62 -2.70
CA PRO A 39 5.33 -3.55 -2.02
C PRO A 39 4.47 -2.89 -0.94
N ALA A 40 5.00 -1.98 -0.12
CA ALA A 40 4.23 -1.30 0.92
C ALA A 40 3.02 -0.55 0.34
N ILE A 41 3.25 0.25 -0.70
CA ILE A 41 2.20 0.96 -1.46
C ILE A 41 1.23 -0.02 -2.13
N LYS A 42 1.73 -1.12 -2.72
CA LYS A 42 0.86 -2.13 -3.34
C LYS A 42 -0.03 -2.84 -2.31
N ARG A 43 0.44 -3.03 -1.07
CA ARG A 43 -0.35 -3.65 0.00
C ARG A 43 -1.55 -2.79 0.37
N THR A 44 -1.35 -1.47 0.47
CA THR A 44 -2.40 -0.50 0.84
C THR A 44 -3.43 -0.26 -0.26
N LEU A 45 -3.25 -0.74 -1.50
CA LEU A 45 -4.26 -0.57 -2.57
C LEU A 45 -5.01 -1.86 -2.90
N CYS A 46 -6.34 -1.84 -2.88
CA CYS A 46 -7.15 -3.00 -3.29
C CYS A 46 -6.81 -3.44 -4.72
N VAL A 47 -6.44 -4.71 -4.93
CA VAL A 47 -6.04 -5.23 -6.26
C VAL A 47 -7.16 -5.10 -7.29
N ARG A 48 -8.42 -5.25 -6.86
CA ARG A 48 -9.59 -5.24 -7.73
C ARG A 48 -10.07 -3.84 -8.08
N CYS A 49 -10.58 -3.09 -7.10
CA CYS A 49 -11.18 -1.77 -7.36
C CYS A 49 -10.16 -0.62 -7.33
N GLY A 50 -9.01 -0.80 -6.69
CA GLY A 50 -7.99 0.24 -6.56
C GLY A 50 -8.13 1.13 -5.34
N VAL A 51 -9.19 1.00 -4.52
CA VAL A 51 -9.37 1.83 -3.31
C VAL A 51 -8.20 1.67 -2.36
N LEU A 52 -7.81 2.75 -1.69
CA LEU A 52 -6.91 2.66 -0.55
C LEU A 52 -7.57 1.83 0.55
N LEU A 53 -6.83 0.92 1.16
CA LEU A 53 -7.26 0.04 2.24
C LEU A 53 -6.83 0.67 3.56
N ASN A 54 -7.50 1.76 3.94
CA ASN A 54 -7.35 2.38 5.25
C ASN A 54 -8.07 1.50 6.30
N PRO A 55 -7.38 1.06 7.37
CA PRO A 55 -8.02 0.32 8.46
C PRO A 55 -9.29 1.02 8.95
N VAL A 56 -10.31 0.25 9.30
CA VAL A 56 -11.60 0.72 9.84
C VAL A 56 -12.49 1.43 8.80
N THR A 57 -11.98 2.37 7.99
CA THR A 57 -12.83 3.15 7.07
C THR A 57 -13.16 2.40 5.78
N THR A 58 -12.14 1.89 5.09
CA THR A 58 -12.28 1.29 3.74
C THR A 58 -11.89 -0.18 3.70
N ALA A 59 -11.30 -0.69 4.77
CA ALA A 59 -10.95 -2.10 4.93
C ALA A 59 -11.18 -2.61 6.35
N ASP A 60 -11.61 -3.88 6.44
CA ASP A 60 -11.59 -4.64 7.69
C ASP A 60 -10.34 -5.50 7.76
N ILE A 61 -9.76 -5.58 8.95
CA ILE A 61 -8.54 -6.34 9.22
C ILE A 61 -8.89 -7.44 10.21
N HIS A 62 -8.55 -8.67 9.87
CA HIS A 62 -8.78 -9.85 10.70
C HIS A 62 -7.49 -10.64 10.82
N ASP A 63 -7.09 -10.91 12.05
CA ASP A 63 -5.95 -11.76 12.36
C ASP A 63 -6.40 -13.21 12.49
N PHE A 64 -5.81 -14.09 11.68
CA PHE A 64 -6.05 -15.53 11.72
C PHE A 64 -4.84 -16.24 12.28
N ARG A 65 -5.05 -17.03 13.32
CA ARG A 65 -4.03 -17.87 13.95
C ARG A 65 -4.58 -19.28 14.13
N HIS A 66 -4.04 -20.23 13.39
CA HIS A 66 -4.41 -21.65 13.51
C HIS A 66 -3.17 -22.53 13.39
N LYS A 67 -2.78 -23.18 14.50
CA LYS A 67 -1.55 -23.97 14.60
C LYS A 67 -0.32 -23.15 14.14
N GLN A 68 0.37 -23.61 13.10
CA GLN A 68 1.53 -22.91 12.51
C GLN A 68 1.14 -21.90 11.42
N LEU A 69 -0.13 -21.84 11.02
CA LEU A 69 -0.61 -20.94 9.98
C LEU A 69 -1.11 -19.63 10.62
N CYS A 70 -0.34 -18.55 10.42
CA CYS A 70 -0.66 -17.21 10.88
C CYS A 70 -0.72 -16.25 9.69
N TYR A 71 -1.82 -15.52 9.53
CA TYR A 71 -1.95 -14.49 8.50
C TYR A 71 -2.91 -13.38 8.90
N VAL A 72 -2.69 -12.21 8.32
CA VAL A 72 -3.60 -11.06 8.41
C VAL A 72 -4.42 -11.01 7.13
N GLN A 73 -5.74 -11.03 7.25
CA GLN A 73 -6.65 -10.81 6.14
C GLN A 73 -7.13 -9.37 6.13
N VAL A 74 -6.97 -8.70 4.99
CA VAL A 74 -7.47 -7.35 4.76
C VAL A 74 -8.59 -7.42 3.73
N THR A 75 -9.82 -7.18 4.16
CA THR A 75 -11.03 -7.26 3.34
C THR A 75 -11.46 -5.85 2.94
N CYS A 76 -11.56 -5.60 1.64
CA CYS A 76 -12.04 -4.33 1.10
C CYS A 76 -13.54 -4.15 1.34
N LYS A 77 -13.95 -3.08 2.04
CA LYS A 77 -15.37 -2.75 2.27
C LYS A 77 -16.10 -2.32 1.00
N LEU A 78 -15.38 -1.79 0.01
CA LEU A 78 -15.98 -1.29 -1.22
C LEU A 78 -16.34 -2.40 -2.22
N CYS A 79 -15.48 -3.41 -2.39
CA CYS A 79 -15.67 -4.46 -3.42
C CYS A 79 -15.59 -5.90 -2.91
N GLY A 80 -15.45 -6.10 -1.60
CA GLY A 80 -15.39 -7.40 -0.93
C GLY A 80 -14.12 -8.23 -1.17
N TYR A 81 -13.16 -7.74 -1.97
CA TYR A 81 -11.93 -8.49 -2.25
C TYR A 81 -11.05 -8.55 -0.99
N SER A 82 -10.55 -9.75 -0.68
CA SER A 82 -9.71 -10.00 0.49
C SER A 82 -8.28 -10.31 0.09
N LYS A 83 -7.32 -9.62 0.71
CA LYS A 83 -5.89 -9.94 0.64
C LYS A 83 -5.47 -10.68 1.90
N ARG A 84 -4.54 -11.63 1.77
CA ARG A 84 -3.94 -12.34 2.91
C ARG A 84 -2.44 -12.07 2.95
N PHE A 85 -1.95 -11.72 4.12
CA PHE A 85 -0.53 -11.52 4.39
C PHE A 85 -0.08 -12.54 5.42
N TYR A 86 0.68 -13.54 4.96
CA TYR A 86 1.21 -14.57 5.83
C TYR A 86 2.36 -14.02 6.66
N ASN A 87 2.33 -14.29 7.96
CA ASN A 87 3.39 -13.93 8.88
C ASN A 87 4.22 -15.17 9.17
N SER A 88 5.19 -15.46 8.29
CA SER A 88 6.19 -16.50 8.52
C SER A 88 7.49 -15.86 9.00
N LYS A 89 8.10 -16.44 10.05
CA LYS A 89 9.30 -15.89 10.71
C LYS A 89 10.50 -15.70 9.79
N ASN A 90 10.58 -16.47 8.69
CA ASN A 90 11.71 -16.48 7.77
C ASN A 90 11.41 -15.74 6.46
N HIS A 91 10.31 -14.96 6.38
CA HIS A 91 9.96 -14.22 5.17
C HIS A 91 10.34 -12.75 5.28
N GLN A 92 11.16 -12.29 4.33
CA GLN A 92 11.60 -10.91 4.22
C GLN A 92 11.45 -10.45 2.76
N LEU A 93 11.13 -9.17 2.54
CA LEU A 93 11.05 -8.61 1.20
C LEU A 93 12.45 -8.25 0.71
N TRP A 94 12.66 -8.30 -0.60
CA TRP A 94 13.94 -7.87 -1.19
C TRP A 94 14.35 -6.45 -0.76
N LEU A 95 13.39 -5.54 -0.63
CA LEU A 95 13.62 -4.15 -0.23
C LEU A 95 14.03 -3.98 1.24
N ASP A 96 13.78 -4.99 2.08
CA ASP A 96 14.21 -4.96 3.48
C ASP A 96 15.69 -5.36 3.59
N ASN A 97 16.29 -5.92 2.52
CA ASN A 97 17.71 -6.25 2.51
C ASN A 97 18.54 -4.97 2.35
N PRO A 98 19.61 -4.77 3.13
CA PRO A 98 20.45 -3.59 3.02
C PRO A 98 21.13 -3.47 1.65
N SER A 99 21.40 -4.61 0.98
CA SER A 99 21.95 -4.67 -0.37
C SER A 99 21.00 -4.17 -1.47
N SER A 100 19.72 -3.96 -1.15
CA SER A 100 18.75 -3.40 -2.11
C SER A 100 18.86 -1.88 -2.26
N VAL A 101 19.57 -1.21 -1.34
CA VAL A 101 19.77 0.25 -1.35
C VAL A 101 20.89 0.59 -2.33
N VAL A 102 20.56 1.36 -3.36
CA VAL A 102 21.54 1.83 -4.36
C VAL A 102 22.18 3.14 -3.92
N GLU A 103 21.37 4.08 -3.43
CA GLU A 103 21.79 5.43 -3.08
C GLU A 103 20.92 5.96 -1.93
N ARG A 104 21.54 6.72 -1.02
CA ARG A 104 20.82 7.48 0.00
C ARG A 104 21.06 8.96 -0.27
N ILE A 105 19.97 9.71 -0.38
CA ILE A 105 20.04 11.16 -0.53
C ILE A 105 19.87 11.75 0.86
N GLU A 106 20.91 12.42 1.35
CA GLU A 106 20.91 13.12 2.62
C GLU A 106 20.55 14.59 2.35
N PHE A 107 19.48 15.06 2.97
CA PHE A 107 19.08 16.46 2.89
C PHE A 107 19.50 17.12 4.20
N GLU A 108 20.40 18.10 4.12
CA GLU A 108 20.69 18.94 5.27
C GLU A 108 19.42 19.74 5.63
N PRO A 109 19.02 19.77 6.91
CA PRO A 109 17.91 20.63 7.31
C PRO A 109 18.31 22.07 6.98
N SER A 110 17.50 22.74 6.15
CA SER A 110 17.64 24.17 5.89
C SER A 110 17.71 24.89 7.23
N SER A 111 18.86 25.51 7.52
CA SER A 111 19.03 26.35 8.70
C SER A 111 17.88 27.35 8.73
N SER A 112 17.04 27.26 9.75
CA SER A 112 15.98 28.20 10.03
C SER A 112 16.58 29.60 10.07
N SER A 113 16.38 30.36 9.00
CA SER A 113 16.68 31.79 8.96
C SER A 113 15.77 32.42 10.02
N SER A 114 16.40 32.94 11.07
CA SER A 114 15.74 33.69 12.14
C SER A 114 15.19 35.01 11.60
#